data_AF-X8J4B5-F1
#
_entry.id   AF-X8J4B5-F1
#
_cell.length_a   1.000
_cell.length_b   1.000
_cell.length_c   1.000
_cell.angle_alpha   90.00
_cell.angle_beta   90.00
_cell.angle_gamma   90.00
#
_symmetry.space_group_name_H-M   'P 1'
#
loop_
_entity.id
_entity.type
_entity.pdbx_description
1 polymer ?
#
loop_
_entity_poly.entity_id
_entity_poly.type
_entity_poly.pdbx_seq_one_letter_code
_entity_poly.pdbx_strand_id
1 'polypeptide(L)'
;MASEGRRILLLCDNASSHKHDPARTPNIEVYYLPPNLTAWIQPMDAGIIRNFKSNYRRLHSEFVLDRDAAGIPNPYKVNQLDAMRLSQQAWDMVSTSTIQNCWRHTGIIPELWELQRQLANATL
;
A
#
# COMPACT_ATOMS: atom_id res chain seq x y z
N MET A 1 -18.53 -6.54 5.07
CA MET A 1 -17.41 -6.98 5.95
C MET A 1 -17.89 -7.43 7.31
N ALA A 2 -18.21 -6.53 8.26
CA ALA A 2 -18.76 -6.92 9.58
C ALA A 2 -20.16 -7.54 9.48
N SER A 3 -21.04 -6.94 8.67
CA SER A 3 -22.39 -7.45 8.36
C SER A 3 -22.41 -8.81 7.66
N GLU A 4 -21.28 -9.24 7.10
CA GLU A 4 -21.10 -10.53 6.42
C GLU A 4 -20.38 -11.55 7.34
N GLY A 5 -20.16 -11.22 8.61
CA GLY A 5 -19.46 -12.09 9.57
C GLY A 5 -17.96 -12.27 9.30
N ARG A 6 -17.34 -11.46 8.42
CA ARG A 6 -15.92 -11.57 8.08
C ARG A 6 -15.05 -10.95 9.18
N ARG A 7 -14.06 -11.71 9.66
CA ARG A 7 -13.01 -11.23 10.56
C ARG A 7 -11.81 -10.74 9.75
N ILE A 8 -11.24 -9.62 10.15
CA ILE A 8 -10.08 -8.98 9.50
C ILE A 8 -8.92 -8.98 10.48
N LEU A 9 -7.75 -9.44 10.03
CA LEU A 9 -6.49 -9.22 10.72
C LEU A 9 -5.80 -7.99 10.12
N LEU A 10 -5.53 -6.98 10.93
CA LEU A 10 -4.78 -5.79 10.56
C LEU A 10 -3.38 -5.85 11.18
N LEU A 11 -2.36 -5.82 10.32
CA LEU A 11 -0.97 -5.77 10.75
C LEU A 11 -0.52 -4.30 10.78
N CYS A 12 -0.05 -3.83 11.93
CA CYS A 12 0.41 -2.46 12.13
C CYS A 12 1.84 -2.42 12.64
N ASP A 13 2.57 -1.34 12.34
CA ASP A 13 3.78 -1.01 13.08
C ASP A 13 3.42 -0.56 14.52
N ASN A 14 4.45 -0.41 15.36
CA ASN A 14 4.29 -0.01 16.76
C ASN A 14 4.26 1.52 16.97
N ALA A 15 3.76 2.29 15.99
CA ALA A 15 3.63 3.73 16.14
C ALA A 15 2.60 4.09 17.23
N SER A 16 2.92 5.07 18.08
CA SER A 16 2.08 5.47 19.23
C SER A 16 0.71 6.04 18.84
N SER A 17 0.55 6.45 17.59
CA SER A 17 -0.72 6.89 17.00
C SER A 17 -1.66 5.73 16.65
N HIS A 18 -1.16 4.50 16.51
CA HIS A 18 -1.96 3.31 16.23
C HIS A 18 -2.64 2.82 17.50
N LYS A 19 -3.73 3.48 17.87
CA LYS A 19 -4.60 3.10 18.98
C LYS A 19 -5.81 2.34 18.44
N HIS A 20 -6.03 1.13 18.93
CA HIS A 20 -7.18 0.31 18.58
C HIS A 20 -8.06 0.06 19.79
N ASP A 21 -9.37 0.24 19.61
CA ASP A 21 -10.40 -0.07 20.59
C ASP A 21 -11.27 -1.22 20.05
N PRO A 22 -11.08 -2.46 20.55
CA PRO A 22 -11.83 -3.63 20.11
C PRO A 22 -13.35 -3.48 20.26
N ALA A 23 -13.82 -2.65 21.20
CA ALA A 23 -15.26 -2.44 21.39
C ALA A 23 -15.90 -1.71 20.21
N ARG A 24 -15.16 -0.85 19.51
CA ARG A 24 -15.66 -0.09 18.35
C ARG A 24 -15.58 -0.86 17.04
N THR A 25 -14.63 -1.79 16.94
CA THR A 25 -14.39 -2.59 15.73
C THR A 25 -14.19 -4.06 16.11
N PRO A 26 -15.23 -4.76 16.59
CA PRO A 26 -15.12 -6.10 17.15
C PRO A 26 -14.74 -7.18 16.12
N ASN A 27 -14.91 -6.89 14.83
CA ASN A 27 -14.54 -7.79 13.73
C ASN A 27 -13.11 -7.58 13.22
N ILE A 28 -12.37 -6.62 13.77
CA ILE A 28 -10.98 -6.32 13.41
C ILE A 28 -10.08 -6.72 14.57
N GLU A 29 -9.15 -7.61 14.29
CA GLU A 29 -8.06 -7.96 15.19
C GLU A 29 -6.81 -7.22 14.73
N VAL A 30 -6.17 -6.46 15.62
CA VAL A 30 -4.95 -5.70 15.29
C VAL A 30 -3.75 -6.39 15.91
N TYR A 31 -2.78 -6.73 15.08
CA TYR A 31 -1.50 -7.26 15.50
C TYR A 31 -0.40 -6.22 15.27
N TYR A 32 0.25 -5.82 16.36
CA TYR A 32 1.38 -4.89 16.31
C TYR A 32 2.67 -5.67 16.10
N LEU A 33 3.39 -5.32 15.05
CA LEU A 33 4.63 -6.00 14.70
C LEU A 33 5.76 -5.61 15.68
N PRO A 34 6.68 -6.54 15.97
CA PRO A 34 7.79 -6.26 16.85
C PRO A 34 8.63 -5.07 16.34
N PRO A 35 9.21 -4.27 17.24
CA PRO A 35 10.09 -3.17 16.84
C PRO A 35 11.28 -3.70 16.03
N ASN A 36 11.78 -2.88 15.09
CA ASN A 36 12.94 -3.15 14.23
C ASN A 36 12.78 -4.28 13.19
N LEU A 37 11.58 -4.85 13.01
CA LEU A 37 11.31 -5.86 11.97
C LEU A 37 10.52 -5.32 10.78
N THR A 38 10.33 -4.01 10.71
CA THR A 38 9.43 -3.33 9.78
C THR A 38 9.74 -3.69 8.32
N ALA A 39 11.00 -3.55 7.88
CA ALA A 39 11.37 -3.86 6.50
C ALA A 39 11.32 -5.37 6.14
N TRP A 40 11.39 -6.26 7.13
CA TRP A 40 11.37 -7.70 6.92
C TRP A 40 9.95 -8.24 6.84
N ILE A 41 9.07 -7.78 7.73
CA ILE A 41 7.74 -8.35 7.89
C ILE A 41 6.66 -7.44 7.29
N GLN A 42 6.88 -6.13 7.11
CA GLN A 42 5.84 -5.25 6.56
C GLN A 42 5.85 -5.17 5.04
N PRO A 43 4.78 -5.64 4.37
CA PRO A 43 4.69 -5.57 2.91
C PRO A 43 4.78 -4.15 2.35
N MET A 44 4.29 -3.18 3.12
CA MET A 44 4.37 -1.75 2.77
C MET A 44 5.83 -1.30 2.59
N ASP A 45 6.70 -1.70 3.52
CA ASP A 45 8.14 -1.39 3.48
C ASP A 45 8.94 -2.35 2.60
N ALA A 46 8.43 -3.55 2.34
CA ALA A 46 9.03 -4.56 1.46
C ALA A 46 8.98 -4.20 -0.04
N GLY A 47 8.51 -3.01 -0.41
CA GLY A 47 8.62 -2.47 -1.78
C GLY A 47 7.43 -1.68 -2.28
N ILE A 48 6.24 -1.80 -1.66
CA ILE A 48 5.03 -1.08 -2.11
C ILE A 48 5.25 0.44 -2.00
N ILE A 49 5.70 0.94 -0.85
CA ILE A 49 5.98 2.37 -0.65
C ILE A 49 7.08 2.85 -1.60
N ARG A 50 8.10 2.03 -1.84
CA ARG A 50 9.18 2.36 -2.77
C ARG A 50 8.65 2.51 -4.20
N ASN A 51 7.84 1.57 -4.67
CA ASN A 51 7.25 1.61 -6.02
C ASN A 51 6.33 2.83 -6.18
N PHE A 52 5.44 3.06 -5.20
CA PHE A 52 4.59 4.25 -5.14
C PHE A 52 5.40 5.55 -5.23
N LYS A 53 6.44 5.73 -4.39
CA LYS A 53 7.29 6.93 -4.40
C LYS A 53 8.00 7.11 -5.75
N SER A 54 8.40 6.02 -6.40
CA SER A 54 9.00 6.07 -7.74
C SER A 54 8.00 6.59 -8.77
N ASN A 55 6.77 6.06 -8.79
CA ASN A 55 5.70 6.50 -9.69
C ASN A 55 5.34 7.96 -9.44
N TYR A 56 5.18 8.37 -8.17
CA TYR A 56 4.89 9.74 -7.80
C TYR A 56 5.97 10.71 -8.29
N ARG A 57 7.26 10.38 -8.09
CA ARG A 57 8.37 11.24 -8.56
C ARG A 57 8.37 11.40 -10.08
N ARG A 58 8.11 10.32 -10.83
CA ARG A 58 8.00 10.38 -12.29
C ARG A 58 6.85 11.30 -12.73
N LEU A 59 5.65 11.09 -12.18
CA LEU A 59 4.47 11.90 -12.49
C LEU A 59 4.66 13.37 -12.09
N HIS A 60 5.31 13.62 -10.96
CA HIS A 60 5.65 14.97 -10.53
C HIS A 60 6.61 15.66 -11.50
N SER A 61 7.64 14.95 -11.99
CA SER A 61 8.54 15.48 -13.02
C SER A 61 7.79 15.81 -14.32
N GLU A 62 6.90 14.94 -14.77
CA GLU A 62 6.04 15.17 -15.95
C GLU A 62 5.15 16.40 -15.75
N PHE A 63 4.48 16.49 -14.60
CA PHE A 63 3.66 17.65 -14.22
C PHE A 63 4.45 18.97 -14.24
N VAL A 64 5.68 18.98 -13.73
CA VAL A 64 6.53 20.18 -13.74
C VAL A 64 6.92 20.56 -15.17
N LEU A 65 7.30 19.59 -16.00
CA LEU A 65 7.67 19.83 -17.40
C LEU A 65 6.50 20.41 -18.20
N ASP A 66 5.29 19.87 -18.04
CA ASP A 66 4.10 20.37 -18.71
C ASP A 66 3.79 21.83 -18.32
N ARG A 67 3.99 22.17 -17.05
CA ARG A 67 3.77 23.55 -16.56
C ARG A 67 4.84 24.52 -17.02
N ASP A 68 6.09 24.08 -17.08
CA ASP A 68 7.20 24.87 -17.60
C ASP A 68 6.99 25.18 -19.09
N ALA A 69 6.62 24.16 -19.88
CA ALA A 69 6.27 24.31 -21.29
C ALA A 69 5.06 25.24 -21.50
N ALA A 70 4.11 25.27 -20.57
CA ALA A 70 2.98 26.19 -20.59
C ALA A 70 3.30 27.61 -20.07
N GLY A 71 4.56 27.89 -19.69
CA GLY A 71 5.00 29.19 -19.19
C GLY A 71 4.44 29.56 -17.81
N ILE A 72 4.02 28.57 -17.01
CA ILE A 72 3.43 28.81 -15.69
C ILE A 72 4.55 29.23 -14.71
N PRO A 73 4.42 30.39 -14.04
CA PRO A 73 5.38 30.80 -13.02
C PRO A 73 5.47 29.78 -11.87
N ASN A 74 6.70 29.46 -11.45
CA ASN A 74 6.99 28.45 -10.44
C ASN A 74 6.33 27.07 -10.76
N PRO A 75 6.80 26.37 -11.80
CA PRO A 75 6.20 25.11 -12.25
C PRO A 75 6.25 23.99 -11.19
N TYR A 76 7.16 24.12 -10.21
CA TYR A 76 7.28 23.22 -9.06
C TYR A 76 6.22 23.43 -7.97
N LYS A 77 5.40 24.48 -8.04
CA LYS A 77 4.37 24.76 -7.01
C LYS A 77 3.23 23.76 -7.13
N VAL A 78 3.22 22.73 -6.30
CA VAL A 78 2.14 21.75 -6.18
C VAL A 78 1.17 22.19 -5.08
N ASN A 79 -0.12 22.33 -5.41
CA ASN A 79 -1.15 22.57 -4.39
C ASN A 79 -1.68 21.23 -3.83
N GLN A 80 -2.55 21.28 -2.80
CA GLN A 80 -3.07 20.07 -2.18
C GLN A 80 -3.87 19.17 -3.14
N LEU A 81 -4.67 19.75 -4.03
CA LEU A 81 -5.44 19.00 -5.02
C LEU A 81 -4.54 18.32 -6.04
N ASP A 82 -3.50 19.02 -6.51
CA ASP A 82 -2.49 18.44 -7.42
C ASP A 82 -1.78 17.27 -6.74
N ALA A 83 -1.35 17.43 -5.47
CA ALA A 83 -0.71 16.38 -4.70
C ALA A 83 -1.62 15.16 -4.52
N MET A 84 -2.91 15.35 -4.25
CA MET A 84 -3.89 14.27 -4.14
C MET A 84 -4.07 13.52 -5.46
N ARG A 85 -4.18 14.24 -6.58
CA ARG A 85 -4.31 13.65 -7.92
C ARG A 85 -3.07 12.87 -8.34
N LEU A 86 -1.88 13.44 -8.13
CA LEU A 86 -0.60 12.78 -8.39
C LEU A 86 -0.45 11.52 -7.51
N SER A 87 -0.87 11.59 -6.24
CA SER A 87 -0.85 10.44 -5.34
C SER A 87 -1.81 9.34 -5.79
N GLN A 88 -3.03 9.69 -6.22
CA GLN A 88 -3.98 8.71 -6.75
C GLN A 88 -3.40 8.00 -7.99
N GLN A 89 -2.91 8.76 -8.96
CA GLN A 89 -2.30 8.18 -10.18
C GLN A 89 -1.08 7.32 -9.85
N ALA A 90 -0.22 7.77 -8.93
CA ALA A 90 0.95 7.00 -8.51
C ALA A 90 0.58 5.67 -7.84
N TRP A 91 -0.54 5.64 -7.11
CA TRP A 91 -1.09 4.45 -6.48
C TRP A 91 -1.71 3.49 -7.51
N ASP A 92 -2.48 4.01 -8.47
CA ASP A 92 -3.10 3.21 -9.53
C ASP A 92 -2.06 2.51 -10.41
N MET A 93 -0.84 3.06 -10.47
CA MET A 93 0.31 2.45 -11.13
C MET A 93 1.01 1.34 -10.33
N VAL A 94 0.73 1.20 -9.04
CA VAL A 94 1.27 0.09 -8.23
C VAL A 94 0.54 -1.19 -8.64
N SER A 95 1.25 -2.09 -9.32
CA SER A 95 0.61 -3.30 -9.84
C SER A 95 0.19 -4.27 -8.73
N THR A 96 -0.88 -5.02 -8.98
CA THR A 96 -1.28 -6.14 -8.10
C THR A 96 -0.14 -7.15 -7.91
N SER A 97 0.68 -7.39 -8.95
CA SER A 97 1.85 -8.26 -8.85
C SER A 97 2.92 -7.72 -7.91
N THR A 98 3.15 -6.40 -7.88
CA THR A 98 4.08 -5.76 -6.94
C THR A 98 3.61 -5.97 -5.51
N ILE A 99 2.32 -5.74 -5.24
CA ILE A 99 1.73 -5.97 -3.93
C ILE A 99 1.90 -7.43 -3.52
N GLN A 100 1.48 -8.37 -4.38
CA GLN A 100 1.60 -9.81 -4.09
C GLN A 100 3.04 -10.24 -3.82
N ASN A 101 4.01 -9.75 -4.60
CA ASN A 101 5.42 -10.08 -4.41
C ASN A 101 5.98 -9.52 -3.10
N CYS A 102 5.57 -8.31 -2.68
CA CYS A 102 5.96 -7.78 -1.38
C CYS A 102 5.40 -8.63 -0.22
N TRP A 103 4.15 -9.08 -0.31
CA TRP A 103 3.56 -9.99 0.68
C TRP A 103 4.21 -11.37 0.71
N ARG A 104 4.62 -11.92 -0.44
CA ARG A 104 5.40 -13.17 -0.51
C ARG A 104 6.77 -12.99 0.13
N HIS A 105 7.44 -11.88 -0.18
CA HIS A 105 8.78 -11.59 0.31
C HIS A 105 8.83 -11.53 1.84
N THR A 106 7.77 -11.04 2.49
CA THR A 106 7.72 -10.96 3.96
C THR A 106 7.44 -12.30 4.64
N GLY A 107 7.07 -13.34 3.90
CA GLY A 107 6.76 -14.67 4.42
C GLY A 107 5.51 -14.74 5.30
N ILE A 108 4.70 -13.68 5.38
CA ILE A 108 3.45 -13.67 6.16
C ILE A 108 2.41 -14.60 5.53
N ILE A 109 2.35 -14.62 4.20
CA ILE A 109 1.42 -15.48 3.46
C ILE A 109 2.06 -16.86 3.30
N PRO A 110 1.47 -17.93 3.86
CA PRO A 110 2.01 -19.28 3.70
C PRO A 110 1.96 -19.71 2.24
N GLU A 111 3.02 -20.36 1.73
CA GLU A 111 3.09 -20.92 0.37
C GLU A 111 1.93 -21.87 0.06
N LEU A 112 1.38 -22.54 1.08
CA LEU A 112 0.23 -23.44 0.97
C LEU A 112 -1.05 -22.72 0.50
N TRP A 113 -1.25 -21.45 0.85
CA TRP A 113 -2.40 -20.69 0.36
C TRP A 113 -2.27 -20.44 -1.15
N GLU A 114 -1.06 -20.19 -1.64
CA GLU A 114 -0.83 -19.98 -3.08
C GLU A 114 -1.10 -21.25 -3.88
N LEU A 115 -0.64 -22.39 -3.37
CA LEU A 115 -0.94 -23.71 -3.94
C LEU A 115 -2.45 -24.00 -3.97
N GLN A 116 -3.16 -23.74 -2.88
CA GLN A 116 -4.61 -23.91 -2.82
C GLN A 116 -5.36 -23.00 -3.79
N ARG A 117 -4.90 -21.74 -3.95
CA ARG A 117 -5.51 -20.78 -4.87
C ARG A 117 -5.23 -21.12 -6.34
N GLN A 118 -4.03 -21.61 -6.64
CA GLN A 118 -3.67 -22.10 -7.98
C GLN A 118 -4.47 -23.35 -8.35
N LEU A 119 -4.60 -24.30 -7.42
CA LEU A 119 -5.42 -25.50 -7.61
C LEU A 119 -6.89 -25.15 -7.85
N ALA A 120 -7.46 -24.23 -7.07
CA ALA A 120 -8.85 -23.79 -7.21
C ALA A 120 -9.14 -23.06 -8.53
N ASN A 121 -8.14 -22.35 -9.09
CA ASN A 121 -8.28 -21.66 -10.38
C ASN A 121 -7.99 -22.56 -11.58
N ALA A 122 -7.32 -23.70 -11.39
CA ALA A 122 -7.03 -24.67 -12.45
C ALA A 122 -8.13 -25.74 -12.62
N THR A 123 -9.14 -25.74 -11.74
CA THR A 123 -10.29 -26.66 -11.78
C THR A 123 -11.57 -26.04 -12.39
N LEU A 124 -11.45 -24.86 -12.99
CA LEU A 124 -12.47 -24.18 -13.81
C LEU A 124 -12.01 -24.13 -15.27
#